data_AF-A0A9E3ESA0-F1
#
_entry.id   AF-A0A9E3ESA0-F1
#
_cell.length_a   1.000
_cell.length_b   1.000
_cell.length_c   1.000
_cell.angle_alpha   90.00
_cell.angle_beta   90.00
_cell.angle_gamma   90.00
#
_symmetry.space_group_name_H-M   'P 1'
#
loop_
_entity.id
_entity.type
_entity.pdbx_description
1 polymer ?
#
loop_
_entity_poly.entity_id
_entity_poly.type
_entity_poly.pdbx_seq_one_letter_code
_entity_poly.pdbx_strand_id
1 'polypeptide(L)'
;MNSNETPHQAAEREGREETGLVLYADDLIGYYPSASDKITNMSTISFVYHAEIVSGALQINVEGHPRWMHEEELRPLLSAHSQHILDDYLQYRRRQKMKTITFPVEHSLQLVSSGRLS
;
A
#
# COMPACT_ATOMS: atom_id res chain seq x y z
N MET A 1 0.85 4.61 -19.05
CA MET A 1 1.61 5.66 -18.35
C MET A 1 1.85 6.82 -19.30
N ASN A 2 1.32 8.00 -18.97
CA ASN A 2 1.58 9.22 -19.74
C ASN A 2 3.06 9.61 -19.56
N SER A 3 3.71 10.20 -20.55
CA SER A 3 5.16 10.49 -20.50
C SER A 3 5.55 11.51 -19.42
N ASN A 4 4.58 12.26 -18.88
CA ASN A 4 4.79 13.23 -17.80
C ASN A 4 4.25 12.74 -16.43
N GLU A 5 3.72 11.52 -16.37
CA GLU A 5 3.17 10.95 -15.14
C GLU A 5 4.25 10.18 -14.37
N THR A 6 4.39 10.47 -13.08
CA THR A 6 5.29 9.71 -12.20
C THR A 6 4.68 8.36 -11.82
N PRO A 7 5.48 7.33 -11.45
CA PRO A 7 4.94 6.05 -11.01
C PRO A 7 3.97 6.18 -9.82
N HIS A 8 4.21 7.15 -8.93
CA HIS A 8 3.32 7.48 -7.81
C HIS A 8 1.95 7.93 -8.31
N GLN A 9 1.92 8.94 -9.19
CA GLN A 9 0.67 9.47 -9.75
C GLN A 9 -0.09 8.40 -10.54
N ALA A 10 0.64 7.56 -11.27
CA ALA A 10 0.07 6.43 -11.98
C ALA A 10 -0.61 5.45 -11.02
N ALA A 11 0.03 5.09 -9.90
CA ALA A 11 -0.56 4.18 -8.92
C ALA A 11 -1.85 4.73 -8.29
N GLU A 12 -1.89 6.02 -7.96
CA GLU A 12 -3.11 6.65 -7.42
C GLU A 12 -4.24 6.73 -8.45
N ARG A 13 -3.91 7.07 -9.71
CA ARG A 13 -4.87 7.07 -10.82
C ARG A 13 -5.41 5.67 -11.09
N GLU A 14 -4.53 4.68 -11.25
CA GLU A 14 -4.89 3.28 -11.55
C GLU A 14 -5.71 2.68 -10.41
N GLY A 15 -5.33 2.93 -9.15
CA GLY A 15 -6.14 2.52 -8.00
C GLY A 15 -7.59 3.02 -8.08
N ARG A 16 -7.79 4.26 -8.52
CA ARG A 16 -9.14 4.81 -8.72
C ARG A 16 -9.86 4.19 -9.92
N GLU A 17 -9.19 4.03 -11.06
CA GLU A 17 -9.78 3.48 -12.29
C GLU A 17 -10.13 1.99 -12.16
N GLU A 18 -9.29 1.23 -11.46
CA GLU A 18 -9.40 -0.22 -11.31
C GLU A 18 -10.33 -0.63 -10.16
N THR A 19 -10.40 0.17 -9.09
CA THR A 19 -11.09 -0.22 -7.86
C THR A 19 -12.16 0.74 -7.38
N GLY A 20 -12.24 1.95 -7.93
CA GLY A 20 -13.13 3.01 -7.43
C GLY A 20 -12.67 3.67 -6.12
N LEU A 21 -11.53 3.25 -5.55
CA LEU A 21 -10.96 3.82 -4.33
C LEU A 21 -10.04 5.00 -4.66
N VAL A 22 -10.14 6.06 -3.87
CA VAL A 22 -9.16 7.15 -3.89
C VAL A 22 -8.07 6.80 -2.90
N LEU A 23 -6.88 6.52 -3.43
CA LEU A 23 -5.71 6.13 -2.65
C LEU A 23 -4.76 7.31 -2.48
N TYR A 24 -4.10 7.36 -1.33
CA TYR A 24 -2.89 8.15 -1.11
C TYR A 24 -1.72 7.17 -0.98
N ALA A 25 -0.84 7.13 -1.99
CA ALA A 25 0.37 6.34 -1.92
C ALA A 25 1.39 7.09 -1.04
N ASP A 26 1.91 6.46 0.01
CA ASP A 26 2.77 7.13 0.99
C ASP A 26 4.21 6.63 0.95
N ASP A 27 4.41 5.30 0.86
CA ASP A 27 5.71 4.66 0.90
C ASP A 27 5.91 3.72 -0.30
N LEU A 28 7.00 3.89 -1.04
CA LEU A 28 7.46 2.92 -2.03
C LEU A 28 8.06 1.70 -1.32
N ILE A 29 7.45 0.53 -1.51
CA ILE A 29 7.91 -0.72 -0.90
C ILE A 29 9.06 -1.33 -1.72
N GLY A 30 8.95 -1.27 -3.04
CA GLY A 30 9.95 -1.83 -3.94
C GLY A 30 9.63 -1.62 -5.41
N TYR A 31 10.61 -1.95 -6.26
CA TYR A 31 10.46 -2.02 -7.70
C TYR A 31 10.90 -3.41 -8.19
N TYR A 32 10.14 -3.97 -9.13
CA TYR A 32 10.29 -5.35 -9.56
C TYR A 32 10.42 -5.37 -11.08
N PRO A 33 11.65 -5.49 -11.61
CA PRO A 33 11.84 -5.66 -13.04
C PRO A 33 11.43 -7.09 -13.44
N SER A 34 10.70 -7.19 -14.54
CA SER A 34 10.38 -8.44 -15.22
C SER A 34 10.91 -8.33 -16.65
N ALA A 35 12.09 -8.91 -16.86
CA ALA A 35 12.70 -8.98 -18.19
C ALA A 35 12.00 -10.07 -19.00
N SER A 36 11.69 -9.78 -20.26
CA SER A 36 11.21 -10.82 -21.16
C SER A 36 12.33 -11.33 -22.06
N ASP A 37 12.45 -12.65 -22.14
CA ASP A 37 13.46 -13.32 -22.98
C ASP A 37 13.07 -13.36 -24.47
N LYS A 38 11.89 -12.84 -24.82
CA LYS A 38 11.38 -12.80 -26.19
C LYS A 38 11.37 -11.37 -26.70
N ILE A 39 11.96 -11.15 -27.87
CA ILE A 39 11.97 -9.86 -28.59
C ILE A 39 10.56 -9.26 -28.77
N THR A 40 9.53 -10.10 -28.84
CA THR A 40 8.13 -9.68 -29.02
C THR A 40 7.43 -9.24 -27.74
N ASN A 41 8.03 -9.51 -26.58
CA ASN A 41 7.41 -9.23 -25.29
C ASN A 41 8.11 -8.04 -24.64
N MET A 42 7.31 -7.08 -24.19
CA MET A 42 7.84 -5.91 -23.50
C MET A 42 8.34 -6.32 -22.11
N SER A 43 9.57 -5.94 -21.78
CA SER A 43 10.04 -6.00 -20.39
C SER A 43 9.29 -4.94 -19.57
N THR A 44 8.92 -5.27 -18.34
CA THR A 44 8.17 -4.37 -17.47
C THR A 44 8.94 -4.09 -16.19
N ILE A 45 8.66 -2.95 -15.57
CA ILE A 45 9.06 -2.65 -14.20
C ILE A 45 7.82 -2.27 -13.41
N SER A 46 7.55 -3.02 -12.35
CA SER A 46 6.42 -2.75 -11.46
C SER A 46 6.90 -1.99 -10.24
N PHE A 47 6.28 -0.86 -9.94
CA PHE A 47 6.48 -0.12 -8.69
C PHE A 47 5.35 -0.47 -7.74
N VAL A 48 5.68 -0.85 -6.50
CA VAL A 48 4.70 -1.27 -5.50
C VAL A 48 4.74 -0.32 -4.31
N TYR A 49 3.60 0.26 -4.00
CA TYR A 49 3.44 1.23 -2.92
C TYR A 49 2.58 0.66 -1.80
N HIS A 50 2.86 1.09 -0.57
CA HIS A 50 1.83 1.17 0.46
C HIS A 50 0.91 2.35 0.14
N ALA A 51 -0.37 2.21 0.47
CA ALA A 51 -1.32 3.28 0.26
C ALA A 51 -2.43 3.22 1.31
N GLU A 52 -2.96 4.39 1.64
CA GLU A 52 -4.14 4.55 2.48
C GLU A 52 -5.36 4.88 1.63
N ILE A 53 -6.52 4.37 2.04
CA ILE A 53 -7.80 4.74 1.42
C ILE A 53 -8.23 6.07 2.00
N VAL A 54 -8.31 7.09 1.16
CA VAL A 54 -8.77 8.42 1.55
C VAL A 54 -10.30 8.51 1.42
N SER A 55 -10.85 7.94 0.36
CA SER A 55 -12.29 7.92 0.10
C SER A 55 -12.67 6.91 -0.99
N GLY A 56 -13.96 6.87 -1.34
CA GLY A 56 -14.50 5.98 -2.36
C GLY A 56 -15.04 4.68 -1.78
N ALA A 57 -15.42 3.78 -2.67
CA ALA A 57 -15.91 2.46 -2.33
C ALA A 57 -15.42 1.48 -3.38
N LEU A 58 -15.22 0.23 -2.97
CA LEU A 58 -14.75 -0.82 -3.87
C LEU A 58 -15.79 -1.08 -4.95
N GLN A 59 -15.40 -0.93 -6.22
CA GLN A 59 -16.25 -1.08 -7.39
C GLN A 59 -15.67 -2.10 -8.34
N ILE A 60 -16.56 -2.85 -8.98
CA ILE A 60 -16.22 -3.75 -10.08
C ILE A 60 -16.09 -2.91 -11.35
N ASN A 61 -15.10 -3.21 -12.20
CA ASN A 61 -14.95 -2.57 -13.49
C ASN A 61 -14.78 -3.61 -14.61
N VAL A 62 -14.52 -3.14 -15.84
CA VAL A 62 -14.36 -4.03 -17.02
C VAL A 62 -13.05 -4.82 -16.99
N GLU A 63 -12.05 -4.35 -16.25
CA GLU A 63 -10.72 -4.95 -16.17
C GLU A 63 -10.65 -6.03 -15.08
N GLY A 64 -11.55 -5.98 -14.08
CA GLY A 64 -11.63 -7.03 -13.07
C GLY A 64 -12.64 -6.83 -11.95
N HIS A 65 -12.56 -7.75 -10.99
CA HIS A 65 -13.40 -7.79 -9.79
C HIS A 65 -12.49 -7.64 -8.56
N PRO A 66 -12.14 -6.41 -8.15
CA PRO A 66 -11.30 -6.20 -6.98
C PRO A 66 -12.06 -6.63 -5.72
N ARG A 67 -11.34 -7.24 -4.77
CA ARG A 67 -11.92 -7.83 -3.55
C ARG A 67 -10.96 -7.63 -2.38
N TRP A 68 -11.54 -7.44 -1.20
CA TRP A 68 -10.80 -7.62 0.05
C TRP A 68 -10.65 -9.11 0.32
N MET A 69 -9.42 -9.55 0.59
CA MET A 69 -9.10 -10.97 0.80
C MET A 69 -8.18 -11.12 2.00
N HIS A 70 -8.33 -12.23 2.72
CA HIS A 70 -7.34 -12.65 3.70
C HIS A 70 -6.10 -13.20 3.01
N GLU A 71 -4.97 -13.14 3.71
CA GLU A 71 -3.68 -13.60 3.18
C GLU A 71 -3.72 -15.08 2.79
N GLU A 72 -4.32 -15.92 3.64
CA GLU A 72 -4.46 -17.36 3.40
C GLU A 72 -5.31 -17.69 2.15
N GLU A 73 -6.26 -16.82 1.79
CA GLU A 73 -7.12 -16.98 0.61
C GLU A 73 -6.44 -16.47 -0.66
N LEU A 74 -5.63 -15.41 -0.53
CA LEU A 74 -4.95 -14.76 -1.65
C LEU A 74 -3.75 -15.58 -2.15
N ARG A 75 -2.93 -16.10 -1.24
CA ARG A 75 -1.65 -16.76 -1.58
C ARG A 75 -1.76 -17.87 -2.63
N PRO A 76 -2.73 -18.80 -2.57
CA PRO A 76 -2.85 -19.87 -3.56
C PRO A 76 -3.18 -19.38 -4.98
N LEU A 77 -3.72 -18.16 -5.11
CA LEU A 77 -4.12 -17.57 -6.39
C LEU A 77 -3.00 -16.78 -7.06
N LEU A 78 -1.93 -16.49 -6.33
CA LEU A 78 -0.83 -15.65 -6.80
C LEU A 78 0.24 -16.47 -7.51
N SER A 79 0.79 -15.89 -8.57
CA SER A 79 2.05 -16.38 -9.18
C SER A 79 3.19 -16.32 -8.16
N ALA A 80 4.25 -17.11 -8.35
CA ALA A 80 5.43 -17.07 -7.48
C ALA A 80 6.04 -15.66 -7.37
N HIS A 81 6.04 -14.89 -8.47
CA HIS A 81 6.51 -13.51 -8.47
C HIS A 81 5.62 -12.60 -7.60
N SER A 82 4.30 -12.72 -7.74
CA SER A 82 3.35 -11.93 -6.94
C SER A 82 3.36 -12.32 -5.46
N GLN A 83 3.63 -13.59 -5.13
CA GLN A 83 3.82 -14.03 -3.75
C GLN A 83 5.04 -13.34 -3.10
N HIS A 84 6.14 -13.19 -3.84
CA HIS A 84 7.31 -12.50 -3.35
C HIS A 84 7.02 -11.01 -3.05
N ILE A 85 6.31 -10.34 -3.95
CA ILE A 85 5.84 -8.95 -3.74
C ILE A 85 4.97 -8.85 -2.47
N LEU A 86 4.05 -9.81 -2.28
CA LEU A 86 3.21 -9.85 -1.08
C LEU A 86 4.04 -10.05 0.20
N ASP A 87 5.07 -10.89 0.17
CA ASP A 87 5.94 -11.12 1.33
C ASP A 87 6.69 -9.85 1.75
N ASP A 88 7.22 -9.09 0.78
CA ASP A 88 7.89 -7.81 1.01
C ASP A 88 6.92 -6.77 1.59
N TYR A 89 5.69 -6.71 1.06
CA TYR A 89 4.60 -5.87 1.60
C TYR A 89 4.28 -6.22 3.06
N LEU A 90 4.13 -7.51 3.37
CA LEU A 90 3.81 -7.95 4.72
C LEU A 90 4.96 -7.70 5.70
N GLN A 91 6.21 -7.85 5.25
CA GLN A 91 7.38 -7.50 6.05
C GLN A 91 7.44 -5.98 6.32
N TYR A 92 7.16 -5.16 5.31
CA TYR A 92 6.99 -3.71 5.46
C TYR A 92 5.92 -3.40 6.53
N ARG A 93 4.72 -3.98 6.41
CA ARG A 93 3.61 -3.75 7.36
C ARG A 93 3.96 -4.14 8.80
N ARG A 94 4.69 -5.26 8.99
CA ARG A 94 5.18 -5.68 10.32
C ARG A 94 6.14 -4.64 10.90
N ARG A 95 7.07 -4.11 10.10
CA ARG A 95 8.01 -3.06 10.52
C ARG A 95 7.29 -1.77 10.93
N GLN A 96 6.28 -1.34 10.16
CA GLN A 96 5.52 -0.14 10.51
C GLN A 96 4.75 -0.30 11.82
N LYS A 97 4.11 -1.46 12.05
CA LYS A 97 3.46 -1.76 13.34
C LYS A 97 4.43 -1.69 14.52
N MET A 98 5.64 -2.22 14.37
CA MET A 98 6.67 -2.17 15.42
C MET A 98 7.12 -0.74 15.73
N LYS A 99 7.26 0.12 14.71
CA LYS A 99 7.55 1.54 14.91
C LYS A 99 6.44 2.21 15.70
N THR A 100 5.17 2.01 15.34
CA THR A 100 4.02 2.57 16.07
C THR A 100 3.97 2.11 17.53
N ILE A 101 4.30 0.85 17.80
CA ILE A 101 4.29 0.29 19.17
C ILE A 101 5.47 0.81 20.02
N THR A 102 6.60 1.15 19.39
CA THR A 102 7.80 1.62 20.11
C THR A 102 7.70 3.10 20.52
N PHE A 103 6.78 3.87 19.91
CA PHE A 103 6.48 5.26 20.30
C PHE A 103 5.04 5.40 20.85
N PRO A 104 4.69 4.86 22.03
CA PRO A 104 3.41 5.18 22.63
C PRO A 104 3.49 6.53 23.37
N VAL A 105 2.78 7.52 22.84
CA VAL A 105 2.07 8.62 23.54
C VAL A 105 2.57 8.98 24.96
N GLU A 106 3.59 9.82 25.07
CA GLU A 106 3.82 10.65 26.27
C GLU A 106 3.47 12.11 25.99
N HIS A 107 2.19 12.45 25.75
CA HIS A 107 1.76 13.85 25.86
C HIS A 107 0.25 13.94 26.06
N SER A 108 -0.20 13.69 27.30
CA SER A 108 -1.53 14.09 27.77
C SER A 108 -1.51 14.39 29.28
N LEU A 109 -1.25 15.66 29.59
CA LEU A 109 -1.87 16.51 30.63
C LEU A 109 -2.27 15.84 31.97
N GLN A 110 -1.56 16.22 33.04
CA GLN A 110 -2.20 16.42 34.34
C GLN A 110 -2.22 17.90 34.70
N LEU A 111 -3.33 18.54 34.36
CA LEU A 111 -3.81 19.75 35.03
C LEU A 111 -4.79 19.27 36.10
N VAL A 112 -4.33 19.15 37.35
CA VAL A 112 -5.23 19.09 38.52
C VAL A 112 -4.71 20.02 39.60
N SER A 113 -5.50 21.08 39.78
CA SER A 113 -5.56 22.01 40.92
C SER A 113 -5.36 21.35 42.29
N SER A 114 -4.54 21.97 43.15
CA SER A 114 -4.95 22.57 44.43
C SER A 114 -3.78 22.64 45.42
N GLY A 115 -3.64 23.78 46.10
CA GLY A 115 -2.69 23.90 47.21
C GLY A 115 -2.22 25.32 47.52
N ARG A 116 -3.14 26.23 47.88
CA ARG A 116 -2.80 27.33 48.80
C ARG A 116 -2.89 26.78 50.21
N LEU A 117 -1.78 26.77 50.94
CA LEU A 117 -1.58 26.89 52.40
C LEU A 117 -0.04 26.88 52.52
N SER A 118 0.67 27.86 53.07
CA SER A 118 0.41 28.89 54.07
C SER A 118 1.27 30.13 53.78
#